data_AF-A0A7Y5KE37-F1
#
_entry.id   AF-A0A7Y5KE37-F1
#
_cell.length_a   1.000
_cell.length_b   1.000
_cell.length_c   1.000
_cell.angle_alpha   90.00
_cell.angle_beta   90.00
_cell.angle_gamma   90.00
#
_symmetry.space_group_name_H-M   'P 1'
#
loop_
_entity.id
_entity.type
_entity.pdbx_description
1 polymer ?
#
loop_
_entity_poly.entity_id
_entity_poly.type
_entity_poly.pdbx_seq_one_letter_code
_entity_poly.pdbx_strand_id
1 'polypeptide(L)'
;MEALENKWRSLFQKATMEKHANLIEAEEGYYLLAAPSSSETSAWLKERAKTELHFLQSRLPNQEDCVSLTLNKQKEYDLNLHHEYHTWAEDYAAKIDSNELRAETVVDLAVFKRRLAELAAKQGLAIWRDQEDEKFIEVICDAFRQPVNLYAEVARMVLSANSMVDQITMLLHNMRDNCCTLFAYFQAFAQIFSGYRVFVGDHHFVVDCGEHQPAPGFNYWALLDAAINKDEVFWQGIFSVKEFLLFTMRRQRDIH
;
A
#
# COMPACT_ATOMS: atom_id res chain seq x y z
N MET A 1 -11.90 17.84 -5.24
CA MET A 1 -12.21 16.53 -5.87
C MET A 1 -12.55 16.68 -7.35
N GLU A 2 -13.53 17.51 -7.76
CA GLU A 2 -13.87 17.70 -9.19
C GLU A 2 -12.68 18.10 -10.09
N ALA A 3 -11.77 18.96 -9.64
CA ALA A 3 -10.62 19.39 -10.44
C ALA A 3 -9.60 18.26 -10.76
N LEU A 4 -9.49 17.25 -9.88
CA LEU A 4 -8.53 16.14 -10.00
C LEU A 4 -9.13 14.95 -10.75
N GLU A 5 -10.41 14.63 -10.50
CA GLU A 5 -11.16 13.69 -11.34
C GLU A 5 -11.22 14.21 -12.79
N ASN A 6 -11.37 15.53 -12.98
CA ASN A 6 -11.26 16.16 -14.29
C ASN A 6 -9.84 16.05 -14.87
N LYS A 7 -8.77 16.03 -14.06
CA LYS A 7 -7.40 15.84 -14.54
C LYS A 7 -7.19 14.41 -15.04
N TRP A 8 -7.66 13.39 -14.31
CA TRP A 8 -7.56 12.00 -14.75
C TRP A 8 -8.50 11.65 -15.89
N ARG A 9 -9.75 12.11 -15.86
CA ARG A 9 -10.63 12.01 -17.02
C ARG A 9 -10.07 12.77 -18.21
N SER A 10 -9.43 13.93 -18.00
CA SER A 10 -8.74 14.66 -19.08
C SER A 10 -7.49 13.94 -19.57
N LEU A 11 -6.70 13.31 -18.70
CA LEU A 11 -5.52 12.52 -19.08
C LEU A 11 -5.96 11.27 -19.84
N PHE A 12 -6.95 10.55 -19.32
CA PHE A 12 -7.56 9.40 -19.98
C PHE A 12 -8.21 9.81 -21.30
N GLN A 13 -8.97 10.91 -21.36
CA GLN A 13 -9.53 11.43 -22.61
C GLN A 13 -8.43 11.87 -23.59
N LYS A 14 -7.39 12.57 -23.14
CA LYS A 14 -6.24 12.96 -23.98
C LYS A 14 -5.50 11.75 -24.53
N ALA A 15 -5.38 10.69 -23.72
CA ALA A 15 -4.71 9.46 -24.09
C ALA A 15 -5.62 8.58 -25.00
N THR A 16 -6.95 8.58 -24.78
CA THR A 16 -7.92 7.74 -25.52
C THR A 16 -8.66 8.44 -26.65
N MET A 17 -8.44 9.74 -26.87
CA MET A 17 -8.92 10.43 -28.07
C MET A 17 -8.36 9.70 -29.29
N GLU A 18 -9.26 9.25 -30.18
CA GLU A 18 -9.09 8.27 -31.26
C GLU A 18 -7.93 8.52 -32.27
N LYS A 19 -7.14 9.57 -32.08
CA LYS A 19 -6.05 10.00 -32.97
C LYS A 19 -4.65 9.87 -32.37
N HIS A 20 -4.50 9.45 -31.11
CA HIS A 20 -3.19 9.49 -30.46
C HIS A 20 -2.91 8.28 -29.56
N ALA A 21 -1.98 7.43 -29.99
CA ALA A 21 -1.17 6.66 -29.05
C ALA A 21 -0.12 7.60 -28.45
N ASN A 22 -0.26 7.92 -27.16
CA ASN A 22 0.62 8.86 -26.46
C ASN A 22 1.02 8.29 -25.10
N LEU A 23 2.29 8.46 -24.75
CA LEU A 23 2.76 8.46 -23.36
C LEU A 23 2.46 9.82 -22.73
N ILE A 24 1.79 9.83 -21.60
CA ILE A 24 1.57 11.05 -20.81
C ILE A 24 2.21 10.87 -19.44
N GLU A 25 3.11 11.78 -19.09
CA GLU A 25 3.63 11.91 -17.74
C GLU A 25 2.59 12.63 -16.87
N ALA A 26 2.05 11.94 -15.87
CA ALA A 26 1.14 12.53 -14.90
C ALA A 26 1.92 13.33 -13.85
N GLU A 27 3.04 12.76 -13.41
CA GLU A 27 4.12 13.34 -12.61
C GLU A 27 5.35 12.41 -12.67
N GLU A 28 6.49 12.84 -12.15
CA GLU A 28 7.71 12.02 -12.08
C GLU A 28 7.42 10.65 -11.45
N GLY A 29 7.77 9.58 -12.18
CA GLY A 29 7.53 8.20 -11.75
C GLY A 29 6.08 7.73 -11.90
N TYR A 30 5.19 8.49 -12.53
CA TYR A 30 3.80 8.11 -12.79
C TYR A 30 3.39 8.47 -14.21
N TYR A 31 3.17 7.44 -15.01
CA TYR A 31 2.88 7.55 -16.44
C TYR A 31 1.55 6.91 -16.77
N LEU A 32 0.85 7.50 -17.75
CA LEU A 32 -0.32 6.93 -18.38
C LEU A 32 0.03 6.62 -19.84
N LEU A 33 -0.20 5.38 -20.22
CA LEU A 33 -0.12 4.91 -21.58
C LEU A 33 -1.55 4.64 -22.07
N ALA A 34 -1.91 5.16 -23.23
CA ALA A 34 -3.10 4.71 -23.92
C ALA A 34 -2.74 3.94 -25.18
N ALA A 35 -3.46 2.84 -25.35
CA ALA A 35 -3.35 2.00 -26.52
C ALA A 35 -4.62 2.12 -27.37
N PRO A 36 -4.46 2.14 -28.70
CA PRO A 36 -5.60 2.02 -29.58
C PRO A 36 -6.25 0.65 -29.41
N SER A 37 -7.49 0.64 -28.94
CA SER A 37 -8.22 -0.59 -28.64
C SER A 37 -9.20 -1.04 -29.75
N SER A 38 -9.38 -0.28 -30.84
CA SER A 38 -10.35 -0.66 -31.89
C SER A 38 -9.73 -1.60 -32.92
N SER A 39 -10.51 -2.59 -33.39
CA SER A 39 -10.13 -3.43 -34.54
C SER A 39 -9.99 -2.64 -35.84
N GLU A 40 -10.56 -1.42 -35.89
CA GLU A 40 -10.48 -0.50 -37.02
C GLU A 40 -9.31 0.49 -36.91
N THR A 41 -8.50 0.39 -35.86
CA THR A 41 -7.35 1.29 -35.69
C THR A 41 -6.25 0.98 -36.70
N SER A 42 -5.73 2.03 -37.34
CA SER A 42 -4.63 1.95 -38.30
C SER A 42 -3.35 1.36 -37.69
N ALA A 43 -2.63 0.58 -38.52
CA ALA A 43 -1.35 -0.03 -38.12
C ALA A 43 -0.32 1.00 -37.62
N TRP A 44 -0.29 2.21 -38.21
CA TRP A 44 0.63 3.27 -37.78
C TRP A 44 0.37 3.76 -36.35
N LEU A 45 -0.87 3.70 -35.85
CA LEU A 45 -1.20 4.08 -34.47
C LEU A 45 -0.71 3.03 -33.46
N LYS A 46 -0.75 1.74 -33.83
CA LYS A 46 -0.17 0.66 -33.02
C LYS A 46 1.34 0.77 -32.93
N GLU A 47 2.01 1.01 -34.06
CA GLU A 47 3.46 1.21 -34.10
C GLU A 47 3.91 2.46 -33.33
N ARG A 48 3.11 3.53 -33.36
CA ARG A 48 3.31 4.70 -32.50
C ARG A 48 3.22 4.32 -31.02
N ALA A 49 2.20 3.56 -30.60
CA ALA A 49 2.06 3.12 -29.21
C ALA A 49 3.27 2.30 -28.72
N LYS A 50 3.82 1.42 -29.58
CA LYS A 50 5.05 0.67 -29.29
C LYS A 50 6.28 1.58 -29.20
N THR A 51 6.34 2.64 -30.02
CA THR A 51 7.42 3.64 -29.95
C THR A 51 7.36 4.43 -28.63
N GLU A 52 6.16 4.74 -28.13
CA GLU A 52 5.98 5.41 -26.84
C GLU A 52 6.50 4.58 -25.65
N LEU A 53 6.47 3.25 -25.73
CA LEU A 53 7.13 2.39 -24.73
C LEU A 53 8.64 2.62 -24.69
N HIS A 54 9.31 2.71 -25.84
CA HIS A 54 10.75 3.01 -25.86
C HIS A 54 11.07 4.34 -25.19
N PHE A 55 10.20 5.35 -25.30
CA PHE A 55 10.38 6.60 -24.57
C PHE A 55 10.17 6.45 -23.07
N LEU A 56 9.21 5.62 -22.64
CA LEU A 56 9.02 5.31 -21.23
C LEU A 56 10.27 4.68 -20.62
N GLN A 57 10.94 3.76 -21.33
CA GLN A 57 12.21 3.16 -20.89
C GLN A 57 13.24 4.22 -20.48
N SER A 58 13.39 5.28 -21.29
CA SER A 58 14.35 6.36 -21.03
C SER A 58 13.96 7.27 -19.86
N ARG A 59 12.71 7.19 -19.39
CA ARG A 59 12.13 8.08 -18.37
C ARG A 59 11.87 7.39 -17.03
N LEU A 60 11.82 6.05 -16.99
CA LEU A 60 11.76 5.28 -15.76
C LEU A 60 13.17 5.18 -15.16
N PRO A 61 13.46 5.87 -14.05
CA PRO A 61 14.77 5.80 -13.42
C PRO A 61 15.04 4.41 -12.82
N ASN A 62 14.00 3.66 -12.43
CA ASN A 62 14.11 2.26 -12.03
C ASN A 62 13.18 1.37 -12.86
N GLN A 63 13.76 0.52 -13.70
CA GLN A 63 13.04 -0.36 -14.63
C GLN A 63 12.65 -1.71 -14.00
N GLU A 64 13.15 -2.03 -12.81
CA GLU A 64 12.94 -3.33 -12.15
C GLU A 64 11.76 -3.30 -11.16
N ASP A 65 11.31 -2.12 -10.73
CA ASP A 65 10.31 -1.97 -9.67
C ASP A 65 9.10 -1.12 -10.12
N CYS A 66 8.36 -1.60 -11.12
CA CYS A 66 7.19 -0.91 -11.64
C CYS A 66 5.88 -1.64 -11.29
N VAL A 67 4.91 -0.89 -10.79
CA VAL A 67 3.52 -1.36 -10.62
C VAL A 67 2.70 -0.83 -11.77
N SER A 68 1.96 -1.69 -12.46
CA SER A 68 1.03 -1.25 -13.51
C SER A 68 -0.42 -1.55 -13.15
N LEU A 69 -1.30 -0.60 -13.48
CA LEU A 69 -2.75 -0.81 -13.39
C LEU A 69 -3.31 -0.73 -14.80
N THR A 70 -3.84 -1.85 -15.29
CA THR A 70 -4.41 -2.01 -16.61
C THR A 70 -5.92 -1.80 -16.56
N LEU A 71 -6.45 -1.05 -17.53
CA LEU A 71 -7.88 -1.04 -17.83
C LEU A 71 -8.14 -1.83 -19.12
N ASN A 72 -8.72 -3.01 -18.97
CA ASN A 72 -9.02 -3.89 -20.08
C ASN A 72 -10.31 -3.49 -20.80
N LYS A 73 -10.48 -3.97 -22.04
CA LYS A 73 -11.67 -3.70 -22.88
C LYS A 73 -13.01 -3.99 -22.21
N GLN A 74 -13.05 -4.95 -21.29
CA GLN A 74 -14.26 -5.37 -20.57
C GLN A 74 -14.62 -4.46 -19.38
N LYS A 75 -13.90 -3.34 -19.18
CA LYS A 75 -14.01 -2.43 -18.02
C LYS A 75 -13.60 -3.06 -16.68
N GLU A 76 -12.91 -4.18 -16.73
CA GLU A 76 -12.26 -4.78 -15.56
C GLU A 76 -10.90 -4.06 -15.35
N TYR A 77 -10.65 -3.68 -14.10
CA TYR A 77 -9.37 -3.10 -13.68
C TYR A 77 -8.49 -4.24 -13.17
N ASP A 78 -7.33 -4.44 -13.81
CA ASP A 78 -6.36 -5.44 -13.39
C ASP A 78 -5.11 -4.73 -12.85
N LEU A 79 -4.70 -5.09 -11.64
CA LEU A 79 -3.46 -4.62 -11.04
C LEU A 79 -2.39 -5.68 -11.25
N ASN A 80 -1.36 -5.35 -12.02
CA ASN A 80 -0.26 -6.25 -12.33
C ASN A 80 1.04 -5.66 -11.77
N LEU A 81 1.86 -6.54 -11.19
CA LEU A 81 3.22 -6.19 -10.80
C LEU A 81 4.16 -6.65 -11.90
N HIS A 82 5.08 -5.78 -12.28
CA HIS A 82 6.10 -6.10 -13.26
C HIS A 82 7.48 -5.87 -12.66
N HIS A 83 8.17 -6.99 -12.40
CA HIS A 83 9.54 -7.01 -11.87
C HIS A 83 10.60 -6.78 -12.96
N GLU A 84 10.23 -6.99 -14.22
CA GLU A 84 11.17 -6.83 -15.34
C GLU A 84 10.51 -6.01 -16.43
N TYR A 85 11.07 -4.83 -16.70
CA TYR A 85 10.61 -3.93 -17.74
C TYR A 85 10.50 -4.61 -19.11
N HIS A 86 11.45 -5.47 -19.47
CA HIS A 86 11.47 -6.12 -20.78
C HIS A 86 10.30 -7.08 -20.97
N THR A 87 10.05 -7.96 -19.99
CA THR A 87 8.90 -8.87 -20.01
C THR A 87 7.59 -8.11 -20.06
N TRP A 88 7.47 -7.05 -19.26
CA TRP A 88 6.29 -6.18 -19.28
C TRP A 88 6.09 -5.47 -20.62
N ALA A 89 7.15 -4.92 -21.21
CA ALA A 89 7.07 -4.21 -22.48
C ALA A 89 6.70 -5.15 -23.62
N GLU A 90 7.18 -6.40 -23.60
CA GLU A 90 6.76 -7.45 -24.52
C GLU A 90 5.27 -7.79 -24.37
N ASP A 91 4.80 -8.00 -23.13
CA ASP A 91 3.39 -8.25 -22.83
C ASP A 91 2.50 -7.08 -23.26
N TYR A 92 2.94 -5.84 -23.01
CA TYR A 92 2.23 -4.63 -23.41
C TYR A 92 2.14 -4.52 -24.94
N ALA A 93 3.23 -4.78 -25.66
CA ALA A 93 3.25 -4.79 -27.12
C ALA A 93 2.30 -5.86 -27.69
N ALA A 94 2.30 -7.06 -27.09
CA ALA A 94 1.38 -8.13 -27.47
C ALA A 94 -0.08 -7.74 -27.24
N LYS A 95 -0.40 -7.08 -26.11
CA LYS A 95 -1.76 -6.57 -25.81
C LYS A 95 -2.23 -5.46 -26.76
N ILE A 96 -1.30 -4.65 -27.30
CA ILE A 96 -1.62 -3.71 -28.39
C ILE A 96 -1.97 -4.47 -29.67
N ASP A 97 -1.18 -5.48 -30.02
CA ASP A 97 -1.37 -6.24 -31.24
C ASP A 97 -2.71 -7.01 -31.22
N SER A 98 -3.08 -7.60 -30.07
CA SER A 98 -4.36 -8.27 -29.84
C SER A 98 -5.57 -7.32 -29.67
N ASN A 99 -5.33 -6.00 -29.63
CA ASN A 99 -6.31 -4.97 -29.30
C ASN A 99 -6.96 -5.14 -27.91
N GLU A 100 -6.34 -5.81 -26.94
CA GLU A 100 -6.97 -6.08 -25.64
C GLU A 100 -6.85 -4.90 -24.66
N LEU A 101 -5.85 -4.04 -24.89
CA LEU A 101 -5.52 -2.91 -24.03
C LEU A 101 -6.28 -1.64 -24.40
N ARG A 102 -6.84 -0.94 -23.40
CA ARG A 102 -7.36 0.44 -23.56
C ARG A 102 -6.40 1.48 -22.99
N ALA A 103 -5.99 1.28 -21.75
CA ALA A 103 -5.00 2.12 -21.10
C ALA A 103 -4.28 1.34 -20.02
N GLU A 104 -3.06 1.76 -19.72
CA GLU A 104 -2.26 1.24 -18.63
C GLU A 104 -1.59 2.40 -17.92
N THR A 105 -1.65 2.43 -16.59
CA THR A 105 -0.78 3.30 -15.82
C THR A 105 0.44 2.53 -15.38
N VAL A 106 1.57 3.21 -15.32
CA VAL A 106 2.83 2.68 -14.80
C VAL A 106 3.32 3.61 -13.71
N VAL A 107 3.60 3.04 -12.54
CA VAL A 107 4.11 3.77 -11.38
C VAL A 107 5.43 3.16 -10.94
N ASP A 108 6.48 3.99 -10.91
CA ASP A 108 7.79 3.65 -10.36
C ASP A 108 7.70 3.59 -8.83
N LEU A 109 7.84 2.38 -8.30
CA LEU A 109 7.69 2.13 -6.88
C LEU A 109 8.84 2.72 -6.07
N ALA A 110 10.05 2.83 -6.64
CA ALA A 110 11.18 3.45 -5.96
C ALA A 110 10.96 4.96 -5.80
N VAL A 111 10.41 5.63 -6.81
CA VAL A 111 9.99 7.04 -6.72
C VAL A 111 8.89 7.21 -5.67
N PHE A 112 7.88 6.34 -5.66
CA PHE A 112 6.81 6.37 -4.66
C PHE A 112 7.35 6.17 -3.24
N LYS A 113 8.20 5.15 -3.02
CA LYS A 113 8.86 4.86 -1.72
C LYS A 113 9.72 6.04 -1.25
N ARG A 114 10.51 6.64 -2.14
CA ARG A 114 11.34 7.82 -1.83
C ARG A 114 10.47 8.99 -1.36
N ARG A 115 9.41 9.33 -2.11
CA ARG A 115 8.48 10.40 -1.73
C ARG A 115 7.77 10.11 -0.41
N LEU A 116 7.41 8.85 -0.18
CA LEU A 116 6.81 8.42 1.08
C LEU A 116 7.75 8.62 2.25
N ALA A 117 9.01 8.21 2.13
CA ALA A 117 10.02 8.42 3.16
C ALA A 117 10.27 9.91 3.44
N GLU A 118 10.37 10.74 2.40
CA GLU A 118 10.55 12.20 2.53
C GLU A 118 9.37 12.87 3.26
N LEU A 119 8.13 12.51 2.91
CA LEU A 119 6.93 13.07 3.53
C LEU A 119 6.71 12.53 4.95
N ALA A 120 7.04 11.25 5.20
CA ALA A 120 6.99 10.65 6.53
C ALA A 120 7.96 11.35 7.48
N ALA A 121 9.21 11.58 7.05
CA ALA A 121 10.23 12.27 7.85
C ALA A 121 9.79 13.69 8.25
N LYS A 122 9.16 14.44 7.32
CA LYS A 122 8.59 15.76 7.61
C LYS A 122 7.48 15.73 8.66
N GLN A 123 6.82 14.58 8.82
CA GLN A 123 5.79 14.32 9.81
C GLN A 123 6.31 13.58 11.06
N GLY A 124 7.63 13.44 11.23
CA GLY A 124 8.21 12.74 12.38
C GLY A 124 7.86 11.24 12.42
N LEU A 125 7.47 10.66 11.29
CA LEU A 125 7.25 9.24 11.12
C LEU A 125 8.50 8.61 10.50
N ALA A 126 8.82 7.38 10.88
CA ALA A 126 9.92 6.63 10.28
C ALA A 126 9.39 5.51 9.39
N ILE A 127 10.08 5.23 8.29
CA ILE A 127 9.80 4.08 7.44
C ILE A 127 10.78 2.96 7.82
N TRP A 128 10.25 1.78 8.05
CA TRP A 128 10.99 0.57 8.34
C TRP A 128 10.71 -0.50 7.29
N ARG A 129 11.74 -1.25 6.91
CA ARG A 129 11.64 -2.36 5.96
C ARG A 129 12.42 -3.54 6.54
N ASP A 130 11.72 -4.44 7.20
CA ASP A 130 12.27 -5.74 7.64
C ASP A 130 11.80 -6.90 6.76
N GLN A 131 10.73 -6.70 5.98
CA GLN A 131 10.08 -7.80 5.28
C GLN A 131 10.74 -8.07 3.93
N GLU A 132 10.92 -9.36 3.63
CA GLU A 132 11.38 -9.85 2.32
C GLU A 132 10.40 -9.47 1.21
N ASP A 133 9.11 -9.28 1.53
CA ASP A 133 8.08 -8.89 0.57
C ASP A 133 8.16 -7.39 0.22
N GLU A 134 8.51 -7.10 -1.02
CA GLU A 134 8.71 -5.74 -1.55
C GLU A 134 7.44 -4.89 -1.61
N LYS A 135 6.28 -5.55 -1.44
CA LYS A 135 4.93 -4.95 -1.37
C LYS A 135 4.69 -4.21 -0.08
N PHE A 136 5.33 -4.66 1.00
CA PHE A 136 5.03 -4.18 2.34
C PHE A 136 6.17 -3.35 2.90
N ILE A 137 5.81 -2.24 3.51
CA ILE A 137 6.68 -1.48 4.38
C ILE A 137 5.96 -1.25 5.70
N GLU A 138 6.71 -0.90 6.73
CA GLU A 138 6.14 -0.51 8.01
C GLU A 138 6.39 0.97 8.25
N VAL A 139 5.36 1.67 8.70
CA VAL A 139 5.48 3.05 9.19
C VAL A 139 5.47 3.00 10.71
N ILE A 140 6.53 3.54 11.29
CA ILE A 140 6.70 3.65 12.72
C ILE A 140 6.14 5.00 13.17
N CYS A 141 5.19 4.94 14.09
CA CYS A 141 4.65 6.06 14.84
C CYS A 141 4.77 5.76 16.33
N ASP A 142 5.57 6.54 17.04
CA ASP A 142 5.96 6.29 18.43
C ASP A 142 6.53 4.86 18.63
N ALA A 143 5.84 4.02 19.41
CA ALA A 143 6.20 2.63 19.64
C ALA A 143 5.47 1.65 18.70
N PHE A 144 4.53 2.14 17.88
CA PHE A 144 3.68 1.30 17.03
C PHE A 144 4.24 1.21 15.61
N ARG A 145 4.21 0.00 15.07
CA ARG A 145 4.51 -0.31 13.67
C ARG A 145 3.20 -0.53 12.95
N GLN A 146 3.01 0.08 11.79
CA GLN A 146 1.80 -0.11 10.97
C GLN A 146 2.20 -0.59 9.58
N PRO A 147 1.64 -1.71 9.10
CA PRO A 147 1.97 -2.24 7.79
C PRO A 147 1.28 -1.42 6.68
N VAL A 148 1.97 -1.26 5.57
CA VAL A 148 1.48 -0.57 4.37
C VAL A 148 1.66 -1.49 3.19
N ASN A 149 0.55 -1.85 2.54
CA ASN A 149 0.61 -2.46 1.23
C ASN A 149 0.77 -1.36 0.17
N LEU A 150 1.99 -1.18 -0.32
CA LEU A 150 2.31 -0.14 -1.29
C LEU A 150 1.49 -0.27 -2.58
N TYR A 151 1.13 -1.49 -2.98
CA TYR A 151 0.39 -1.71 -4.22
C TYR A 151 -1.07 -1.32 -4.07
N ALA A 152 -1.65 -1.63 -2.91
CA ALA A 152 -2.98 -1.17 -2.57
C ALA A 152 -3.02 0.37 -2.55
N GLU A 153 -1.98 1.03 -2.02
CA GLU A 153 -1.90 2.49 -2.03
C GLU A 153 -1.70 3.08 -3.42
N VAL A 154 -0.87 2.47 -4.28
CA VAL A 154 -0.73 2.87 -5.68
C VAL A 154 -2.04 2.66 -6.44
N ALA A 155 -2.72 1.53 -6.26
CA ALA A 155 -4.01 1.28 -6.89
C ALA A 155 -5.05 2.30 -6.43
N ARG A 156 -5.13 2.59 -5.12
CA ARG A 156 -6.00 3.65 -4.59
C ARG A 156 -5.67 5.00 -5.21
N MET A 157 -4.39 5.38 -5.27
CA MET A 157 -3.94 6.63 -5.90
C MET A 157 -4.43 6.76 -7.34
N VAL A 158 -4.23 5.71 -8.13
CA VAL A 158 -4.62 5.69 -9.55
C VAL A 158 -6.14 5.78 -9.70
N LEU A 159 -6.87 4.95 -8.96
CA LEU A 159 -8.34 4.89 -9.02
C LEU A 159 -9.01 6.15 -8.47
N SER A 160 -8.42 6.80 -7.46
CA SER A 160 -8.90 8.05 -6.88
C SER A 160 -8.47 9.29 -7.65
N ALA A 161 -7.68 9.12 -8.72
CA ALA A 161 -7.14 10.23 -9.50
C ALA A 161 -6.26 11.21 -8.68
N ASN A 162 -5.66 10.73 -7.60
CA ASN A 162 -4.81 11.55 -6.73
C ASN A 162 -3.40 11.73 -7.31
N SER A 163 -2.72 12.79 -6.89
CA SER A 163 -1.25 12.85 -7.01
C SER A 163 -0.60 11.93 -5.97
N MET A 164 0.65 11.52 -6.21
CA MET A 164 1.46 10.78 -5.24
C MET A 164 1.53 11.54 -3.92
N VAL A 165 1.78 12.86 -3.97
CA VAL A 165 1.91 13.68 -2.77
C VAL A 165 0.61 13.71 -1.98
N ASP A 166 -0.54 13.88 -2.65
CA ASP A 166 -1.85 13.90 -1.97
C ASP A 166 -2.17 12.54 -1.36
N GLN A 167 -1.99 11.45 -2.12
CA GLN A 167 -2.23 10.09 -1.62
C GLN A 167 -1.34 9.76 -0.42
N ILE A 168 -0.04 10.05 -0.51
CA ILE A 168 0.91 9.81 0.57
C ILE A 168 0.55 10.66 1.79
N THR A 169 0.16 11.92 1.59
CA THR A 169 -0.24 12.79 2.70
C THR A 169 -1.47 12.27 3.41
N MET A 170 -2.48 11.81 2.66
CA MET A 170 -3.68 11.17 3.22
C MET A 170 -3.34 9.89 3.98
N LEU A 171 -2.48 9.04 3.41
CA LEU A 171 -2.00 7.81 4.05
C LEU A 171 -1.34 8.09 5.40
N LEU A 172 -0.37 9.02 5.42
CA LEU A 172 0.38 9.37 6.64
C LEU A 172 -0.52 10.03 7.70
N HIS A 173 -1.53 10.80 7.26
CA HIS A 173 -2.54 11.35 8.16
C HIS A 173 -3.36 10.24 8.83
N ASN A 174 -3.89 9.30 8.04
CA ASN A 174 -4.63 8.15 8.56
C ASN A 174 -3.78 7.30 9.53
N MET A 175 -2.48 7.16 9.25
CA MET A 175 -1.57 6.44 10.15
C MET A 175 -1.39 7.14 11.49
N ARG A 176 -1.32 8.47 11.52
CA ARG A 176 -1.29 9.21 12.78
C ARG A 176 -2.57 9.02 13.56
N ASP A 177 -3.72 9.06 12.91
CA ASP A 177 -5.01 8.84 13.58
C ASP A 177 -5.14 7.43 14.14
N ASN A 178 -4.68 6.43 13.37
CA ASN A 178 -4.57 5.05 13.84
C ASN A 178 -3.60 4.93 15.03
N CYS A 179 -2.46 5.60 14.98
CA CYS A 179 -1.48 5.63 16.06
C CYS A 179 -2.07 6.21 17.36
N CYS A 180 -2.80 7.32 17.27
CA CYS A 180 -3.54 7.89 18.39
C CYS A 180 -4.57 6.90 18.97
N THR A 181 -5.26 6.17 18.10
CA THR A 181 -6.23 5.14 18.49
C THR A 181 -5.54 3.98 19.22
N LEU A 182 -4.44 3.46 18.66
CA LEU A 182 -3.64 2.39 19.27
C LEU A 182 -3.06 2.83 20.63
N PHE A 183 -2.62 4.08 20.73
CA PHE A 183 -2.14 4.63 22.00
C PHE A 183 -3.21 4.63 23.08
N ALA A 184 -4.44 5.01 22.75
CA ALA A 184 -5.57 4.97 23.70
C ALA A 184 -5.87 3.53 24.17
N TYR A 185 -5.88 2.56 23.25
CA TYR A 185 -6.05 1.15 23.62
C TYR A 185 -4.89 0.62 24.45
N PHE A 186 -3.65 1.02 24.14
CA PHE A 186 -2.49 0.65 24.92
C PHE A 186 -2.55 1.22 26.34
N GLN A 187 -3.02 2.47 26.53
CA GLN A 187 -3.23 3.04 27.86
C GLN A 187 -4.26 2.26 28.66
N ALA A 188 -5.39 1.90 28.05
CA ALA A 188 -6.42 1.06 28.69
C ALA A 188 -5.86 -0.33 29.05
N PHE A 189 -5.12 -0.95 28.12
CA PHE A 189 -4.44 -2.23 28.33
C PHE A 189 -3.48 -2.15 29.53
N ALA A 190 -2.65 -1.12 29.57
CA ALA A 190 -1.68 -0.90 30.63
C ALA A 190 -2.35 -0.70 32.00
N GLN A 191 -3.48 -0.01 32.04
CA GLN A 191 -4.26 0.16 33.27
C GLN A 191 -4.85 -1.17 33.76
N ILE A 192 -5.44 -1.95 32.86
CA ILE A 192 -6.03 -3.27 33.17
C ILE A 192 -4.98 -4.23 33.74
N PHE A 193 -3.75 -4.19 33.21
CA PHE A 193 -2.64 -5.04 33.63
C PHE A 193 -1.60 -4.31 34.49
N SER A 194 -2.02 -3.27 35.23
CA SER A 194 -1.12 -2.42 36.05
C SER A 194 -0.31 -3.16 37.13
N GLY A 195 -0.67 -4.40 37.47
CA GLY A 195 0.12 -5.28 38.34
C GLY A 195 1.33 -5.94 37.67
N TYR A 196 1.52 -5.74 36.37
CA TYR A 196 2.60 -6.30 35.56
C TYR A 196 3.37 -5.18 34.84
N ARG A 197 4.54 -5.52 34.29
CA ARG A 197 5.19 -4.65 33.32
C ARG A 197 4.53 -4.85 31.96
N VAL A 198 4.14 -3.75 31.32
CA VAL A 198 3.45 -3.74 30.03
C VAL A 198 4.25 -2.92 29.02
N PHE A 199 4.31 -3.38 27.78
CA PHE A 199 5.03 -2.68 26.71
C PHE A 199 4.50 -3.07 25.33
N VAL A 200 4.91 -2.32 24.31
CA VAL A 200 4.64 -2.66 22.90
C VAL A 200 5.82 -3.46 22.37
N GLY A 201 5.57 -4.70 21.94
CA GLY A 201 6.57 -5.60 21.39
C GLY A 201 6.21 -5.98 19.96
N ASP A 202 7.00 -5.52 19.00
CA ASP A 202 6.74 -5.67 17.57
C ASP A 202 5.32 -5.19 17.19
N HIS A 203 4.38 -6.12 16.94
CA HIS A 203 2.96 -5.84 16.66
C HIS A 203 2.00 -6.22 17.80
N HIS A 204 2.50 -6.38 19.03
CA HIS A 204 1.71 -6.79 20.20
C HIS A 204 1.74 -5.79 21.36
N PHE A 205 0.62 -5.72 22.10
CA PHE A 205 0.61 -5.25 23.49
C PHE A 205 0.98 -6.44 24.38
N VAL A 206 2.06 -6.33 25.13
CA VAL A 206 2.68 -7.46 25.85
C VAL A 206 2.60 -7.25 27.35
N VAL A 207 2.32 -8.34 28.09
CA VAL A 207 2.42 -8.39 29.55
C VAL A 207 3.64 -9.22 29.94
N ASP A 208 4.66 -8.57 30.48
CA ASP A 208 5.86 -9.22 31.02
C ASP A 208 5.57 -9.79 32.41
N CYS A 209 5.82 -11.09 32.55
CA CYS A 209 5.61 -11.86 33.78
C CYS A 209 6.93 -12.25 34.48
N GLY A 210 8.07 -11.70 34.04
CA GLY A 210 9.40 -11.96 34.59
C GLY A 210 10.19 -13.03 33.80
N GLU A 211 11.43 -13.27 34.23
CA GLU A 211 12.50 -13.95 33.44
C GLU A 211 12.26 -15.43 33.09
N HIS A 212 11.17 -16.06 33.55
CA HIS A 212 10.93 -17.50 33.38
C HIS A 212 9.54 -17.86 32.86
N GLN A 213 8.75 -16.87 32.43
CA GLN A 213 7.40 -17.11 31.92
C GLN A 213 7.24 -16.57 30.50
N PRO A 214 6.52 -17.29 29.62
CA PRO A 214 6.13 -16.74 28.34
C PRO A 214 5.24 -15.51 28.57
N ALA A 215 5.58 -14.39 27.93
CA ALA A 215 4.80 -13.16 28.02
C ALA A 215 3.59 -13.23 27.06
N PRO A 216 2.34 -13.22 27.53
CA PRO A 216 1.19 -13.14 26.64
C PRO A 216 1.15 -11.78 25.94
N GLY A 217 0.76 -11.82 24.66
CA GLY A 217 0.62 -10.63 23.83
C GLY A 217 -0.70 -10.60 23.09
N PHE A 218 -1.27 -9.41 22.92
CA PHE A 218 -2.42 -9.15 22.06
C PHE A 218 -1.95 -8.42 20.80
N ASN A 219 -2.20 -9.01 19.63
CA ASN A 219 -1.81 -8.41 18.35
C ASN A 219 -2.64 -7.15 18.07
N TYR A 220 -2.03 -5.97 18.18
CA TYR A 220 -2.73 -4.71 18.04
C TYR A 220 -3.02 -4.34 16.58
N TRP A 221 -2.40 -5.00 15.60
CA TRP A 221 -2.76 -4.81 14.18
C TRP A 221 -4.19 -5.23 13.90
N ALA A 222 -4.75 -6.16 14.69
CA ALA A 222 -6.15 -6.51 14.60
C ALA A 222 -7.07 -5.28 14.79
N LEU A 223 -6.63 -4.24 15.50
CA LEU A 223 -7.40 -2.99 15.73
C LEU A 223 -7.30 -1.97 14.59
N LEU A 224 -6.43 -2.22 13.60
CA LEU A 224 -6.22 -1.30 12.47
C LEU A 224 -7.24 -1.50 11.34
N ASP A 225 -7.95 -2.63 11.34
CA ASP A 225 -9.02 -2.86 10.39
C ASP A 225 -10.23 -1.96 10.69
N ALA A 226 -10.66 -1.19 9.70
CA ALA A 226 -11.79 -0.27 9.81
C ALA A 226 -13.15 -0.98 9.70
N ALA A 227 -13.19 -2.23 9.19
CA ALA A 227 -14.42 -2.99 9.00
C ALA A 227 -14.93 -3.68 10.28
N ILE A 228 -14.12 -3.69 11.35
CA ILE A 228 -14.41 -4.43 12.57
C ILE A 228 -14.85 -3.53 13.73
N ASN A 229 -15.52 -4.14 14.71
CA ASN A 229 -15.73 -3.50 16.00
C ASN A 229 -14.45 -3.60 16.86
N LYS A 230 -13.65 -2.52 16.85
CA LYS A 230 -12.35 -2.45 17.54
C LYS A 230 -12.46 -2.71 19.04
N ASP A 231 -13.53 -2.23 19.70
CA ASP A 231 -13.73 -2.44 21.14
C ASP A 231 -13.98 -3.91 21.45
N GLU A 232 -14.78 -4.59 20.63
CA GLU A 232 -15.03 -6.02 20.80
C GLU A 232 -13.75 -6.83 20.66
N VAL A 233 -12.97 -6.58 19.59
CA VAL A 233 -11.69 -7.25 19.35
C VAL A 233 -10.68 -6.95 20.46
N PHE A 234 -10.63 -5.71 20.94
CA PHE A 234 -9.79 -5.32 22.07
C PHE A 234 -10.16 -6.12 23.33
N TRP A 235 -11.44 -6.15 23.70
CA TRP A 235 -11.89 -6.88 24.89
C TRP A 235 -11.66 -8.38 24.77
N GLN A 236 -11.90 -8.98 23.60
CA GLN A 236 -11.54 -10.37 23.34
C GLN A 236 -10.04 -10.62 23.59
N GLY A 237 -9.17 -9.74 23.10
CA GLY A 237 -7.74 -9.77 23.39
C GLY A 237 -7.41 -9.71 24.89
N ILE A 238 -8.05 -8.79 25.63
CA ILE A 238 -7.90 -8.69 27.09
C ILE A 238 -8.29 -10.00 27.78
N PHE A 239 -9.41 -10.61 27.39
CA PHE A 239 -9.87 -11.87 27.97
C PHE A 239 -8.85 -12.99 27.72
N SER A 240 -8.36 -13.14 26.49
CA SER A 240 -7.35 -14.15 26.16
C SER A 240 -6.06 -13.99 26.97
N VAL A 241 -5.57 -12.76 27.15
CA VAL A 241 -4.40 -12.50 27.99
C VAL A 241 -4.67 -12.88 29.45
N LYS A 242 -5.83 -12.51 30.01
CA LYS A 242 -6.21 -12.87 31.39
C LYS A 242 -6.31 -14.38 31.59
N GLU A 243 -6.91 -15.11 30.65
CA GLU A 243 -7.02 -16.57 30.72
C GLU A 243 -5.63 -17.23 30.73
N PHE A 244 -4.72 -16.74 29.88
CA PHE A 244 -3.35 -17.23 29.85
C PHE A 244 -2.62 -17.00 31.18
N LEU A 245 -2.74 -15.81 31.77
CA LEU A 245 -2.14 -15.48 33.07
C LEU A 245 -2.70 -16.36 34.19
N LEU A 246 -4.02 -16.60 34.21
CA LEU A 246 -4.64 -17.48 35.20
C LEU A 246 -4.17 -18.93 35.04
N PHE A 247 -4.03 -19.41 33.81
CA PHE A 247 -3.55 -20.76 33.53
C PHE A 247 -2.11 -20.96 34.00
N THR A 248 -1.22 -20.03 33.70
CA THR A 248 0.20 -20.08 34.10
C THR A 248 0.36 -20.00 35.63
N MET A 249 -0.40 -19.13 36.31
CA MET A 249 -0.40 -19.05 37.77
C MET A 249 -0.88 -20.33 38.46
N ARG A 250 -1.90 -21.02 37.91
CA ARG A 250 -2.39 -22.29 38.48
C ARG A 250 -1.33 -23.39 38.39
N ARG A 251 -0.70 -23.55 37.22
CA ARG A 251 0.36 -24.54 37.04
C ARG A 251 1.53 -24.38 38.00
N GLN A 252 1.91 -23.15 38.36
CA GLN A 252 2.99 -22.94 39.32
C GLN A 252 2.63 -23.38 40.74
N ARG A 253 1.36 -23.28 41.15
CA ARG A 253 0.91 -23.77 42.45
C ARG A 253 0.89 -25.28 42.55
N ASP A 254 0.72 -25.98 41.43
CA ASP A 254 0.68 -27.45 41.41
C ASP A 254 2.09 -28.08 41.40
N ILE A 255 3.15 -27.28 41.19
CA ILE A 255 4.56 -27.72 41.13
C ILE A 255 5.30 -27.48 42.47
N HIS A 256 4.68 -26.78 43.42
CA HIS A 256 5.24 -26.47 44.75
C HIS A 256 4.38 -27.07 45.86
#